data_AF-A0A9D7DBR9-F1
#
_entry.id   AF-A0A9D7DBR9-F1
#
_cell.length_a   1.000
_cell.length_b   1.000
_cell.length_c   1.000
_cell.angle_alpha   90.00
_cell.angle_beta   90.00
_cell.angle_gamma   90.00
#
_symmetry.space_group_name_H-M   'P 1'
#
loop_
_entity.id
_entity.type
_entity.pdbx_description
1 polymer ?
#
loop_
_entity_poly.entity_id
_entity_poly.type
_entity_poly.pdbx_seq_one_letter_code
_entity_poly.pdbx_strand_id
1 'polypeptide(L)'
;MAYDASLNSDVAVAPAAFRRDERFAVLFGGAAVGIAAGFGIAMALGRTGDWAMFAAIPLLLIASYFAVATLRDAVDRRAIGCSIAAAMVALSLLAWPAMAILYPMSAPQFWIAPAAGMTSMVLLASCWGGTQGASYRLMGEAASLCIIVGLLGFNTLMR
;
A
#
# COMPACT_ATOMS: atom_id res chain seq x y z
N MET A 1 -26.15 -15.28 2.58
CA MET A 1 -26.60 -14.23 3.52
C MET A 1 -26.04 -12.91 2.98
N ALA A 2 -26.54 -12.42 1.84
CA ALA A 2 -27.82 -11.71 1.63
C ALA A 2 -27.86 -10.40 2.42
N TYR A 3 -27.70 -9.31 1.68
CA TYR A 3 -27.65 -7.90 2.09
C TYR A 3 -29.02 -7.45 2.60
N ASP A 4 -29.14 -7.18 3.90
CA ASP A 4 -30.29 -6.46 4.48
C ASP A 4 -29.81 -5.45 5.53
N ALA A 5 -29.23 -4.34 5.05
CA ALA A 5 -28.89 -3.19 5.90
C ALA A 5 -29.03 -1.88 5.10
N SER A 6 -30.14 -1.70 4.38
CA SER A 6 -30.35 -0.49 3.56
C SER A 6 -31.67 0.25 3.81
N LEU A 7 -32.29 0.11 4.98
CA LEU A 7 -33.43 0.96 5.34
C LEU A 7 -33.28 1.50 6.76
N ASN A 8 -33.29 2.84 6.86
CA ASN A 8 -33.35 3.70 8.05
C ASN A 8 -32.07 3.92 8.87
N SER A 9 -31.30 4.95 8.48
CA SER A 9 -31.22 6.18 9.29
C SER A 9 -30.58 7.33 8.50
N ASP A 10 -31.35 8.42 8.40
CA ASP A 10 -30.93 9.82 8.23
C ASP A 10 -30.04 10.24 7.04
N VAL A 11 -30.59 11.19 6.29
CA VAL A 11 -30.01 11.94 5.17
C VAL A 11 -28.89 12.87 5.68
N ALA A 12 -27.80 12.29 6.16
CA ALA A 12 -26.49 12.86 5.87
C ALA A 12 -26.20 12.44 4.43
N VAL A 13 -25.97 13.39 3.52
CA VAL A 13 -25.48 13.08 2.17
C VAL A 13 -24.16 12.32 2.35
N ALA A 14 -24.22 10.99 2.34
CA ALA A 14 -23.05 10.16 2.48
C ALA A 14 -22.15 10.51 1.29
N PRO A 15 -20.87 10.88 1.51
CA PRO A 15 -19.98 11.24 0.42
C PRO A 15 -19.99 10.11 -0.61
N ALA A 16 -20.25 10.46 -1.88
CA ALA A 16 -20.47 9.51 -2.96
C ALA A 16 -19.37 8.44 -2.96
N ALA A 17 -19.74 7.17 -2.78
CA ALA A 17 -18.77 6.09 -2.77
C ALA A 17 -18.11 5.99 -4.15
N PHE A 18 -16.77 5.92 -4.19
CA PHE A 18 -16.04 5.72 -5.45
C PHE A 18 -16.53 4.46 -6.15
N ARG A 19 -16.72 4.53 -7.46
CA ARG A 19 -16.96 3.35 -8.31
C ARG A 19 -15.69 2.49 -8.36
N ARG A 20 -15.84 1.22 -8.75
CA ARG A 20 -14.75 0.24 -8.70
C ARG A 20 -13.56 0.64 -9.60
N ASP A 21 -13.88 1.16 -10.79
CA ASP A 21 -12.94 1.74 -11.76
C ASP A 21 -12.20 2.96 -11.20
N GLU A 22 -12.89 3.86 -10.52
CA GLU A 22 -12.27 5.04 -9.90
C GLU A 22 -11.26 4.64 -8.81
N ARG A 23 -11.52 3.57 -8.06
CA ARG A 23 -10.60 3.06 -7.03
C ARG A 23 -9.31 2.51 -7.63
N PHE A 24 -9.40 1.79 -8.74
CA PHE A 24 -8.22 1.34 -9.46
C PHE A 24 -7.44 2.53 -10.02
N ALA A 25 -8.12 3.52 -10.60
CA ALA A 25 -7.46 4.73 -11.09
C ALA A 25 -6.70 5.47 -9.97
N VAL A 26 -7.30 5.60 -8.77
CA VAL A 26 -6.67 6.23 -7.61
C VAL A 26 -5.50 5.40 -7.07
N LEU A 27 -5.65 4.07 -6.97
CA LEU A 27 -4.60 3.16 -6.55
C LEU A 27 -3.39 3.22 -7.50
N PHE A 28 -3.62 3.01 -8.79
CA PHE A 28 -2.56 3.03 -9.81
C PHE A 28 -1.98 4.44 -10.01
N GLY A 29 -2.79 5.49 -9.85
CA GLY A 29 -2.31 6.87 -9.84
C GLY A 29 -1.36 7.14 -8.67
N GLY A 30 -1.74 6.73 -7.45
CA GLY A 30 -0.86 6.80 -6.28
C GLY A 30 0.43 6.02 -6.46
N ALA A 31 0.33 4.79 -6.99
CA ALA A 31 1.48 3.96 -7.31
C ALA A 31 2.41 4.62 -8.33
N ALA A 32 1.87 5.13 -9.45
CA ALA A 32 2.65 5.78 -10.49
C ALA A 32 3.38 7.04 -9.98
N VAL A 33 2.67 7.90 -9.22
CA VAL A 33 3.27 9.06 -8.56
C VAL A 33 4.35 8.63 -7.58
N GLY A 34 4.11 7.55 -6.83
CA GLY A 34 5.08 7.01 -5.89
C GLY A 34 6.36 6.53 -6.57
N ILE A 35 6.26 5.74 -7.65
CA ILE A 35 7.42 5.28 -8.42
C ILE A 35 8.20 6.47 -8.97
N ALA A 36 7.51 7.42 -9.59
CA ALA A 36 8.14 8.62 -10.17
C ALA A 36 8.85 9.45 -9.11
N ALA A 37 8.23 9.63 -7.93
CA ALA A 37 8.84 10.34 -6.81
C ALA A 37 10.06 9.58 -6.25
N GLY A 38 9.94 8.27 -6.02
CA GLY A 38 11.06 7.44 -5.55
C GLY A 38 12.24 7.46 -6.51
N PHE A 39 11.97 7.35 -7.81
CA PHE A 39 12.98 7.45 -8.86
C PHE A 39 13.61 8.85 -8.91
N GLY A 40 12.80 9.91 -8.83
CA GLY A 40 13.28 11.29 -8.80
C GLY A 40 14.18 11.58 -7.59
N ILE A 41 13.82 11.06 -6.41
CA ILE A 41 14.64 11.12 -5.20
C ILE A 41 15.96 10.36 -5.42
N ALA A 42 15.91 9.15 -5.98
CA ALA A 42 17.11 8.37 -6.26
C ALA A 42 18.07 9.10 -7.21
N MET A 43 17.54 9.70 -8.27
CA MET A 43 18.31 10.50 -9.23
C MET A 43 18.90 11.77 -8.57
N ALA A 44 18.13 12.44 -7.71
CA ALA A 44 18.56 13.65 -7.02
C ALA A 44 19.67 13.39 -5.98
N LEU A 45 19.61 12.26 -5.26
CA LEU A 45 20.63 11.89 -4.28
C LEU A 45 21.88 11.25 -4.94
N GLY A 46 21.78 10.78 -6.18
CA GLY A 46 22.90 10.17 -6.90
C GLY A 46 23.33 8.84 -6.28
N ARG A 47 24.60 8.72 -5.87
CA ARG A 47 25.13 7.49 -5.26
C ARG A 47 24.67 7.37 -3.81
N THR A 48 23.45 6.87 -3.65
CA THR A 48 22.89 6.47 -2.37
C THR A 48 23.57 5.19 -1.90
N GLY A 49 24.50 5.32 -0.95
CA GLY A 49 25.02 4.17 -0.20
C GLY A 49 23.93 3.57 0.70
N ASP A 50 24.30 3.14 1.91
CA ASP A 50 23.32 2.52 2.83
C ASP A 50 22.25 3.50 3.36
N TRP A 51 22.38 4.80 3.05
CA TRP A 51 21.42 5.86 3.37
C TRP A 51 20.01 5.67 2.81
N ALA A 52 19.86 4.99 1.66
CA ALA A 52 18.53 4.74 1.09
C ALA A 52 17.67 3.86 2.01
N MET A 53 18.29 2.94 2.76
CA MET A 53 17.59 2.12 3.75
C MET A 53 17.00 2.98 4.86
N PHE A 54 17.78 3.92 5.39
CA PHE A 54 17.33 4.83 6.46
C PHE A 54 16.21 5.77 5.98
N ALA A 55 16.28 6.22 4.73
CA ALA A 55 15.22 7.03 4.12
C ALA A 55 13.89 6.25 3.92
N ALA A 56 13.96 4.93 3.73
CA ALA A 56 12.78 4.08 3.58
C ALA A 56 12.05 3.79 4.90
N ILE A 57 12.73 3.85 6.05
CA ILE A 57 12.14 3.58 7.38
C ILE A 57 10.88 4.44 7.66
N PRO A 58 10.90 5.79 7.55
CA PRO A 58 9.72 6.59 7.84
C PRO A 58 8.57 6.28 6.87
N LEU A 59 8.86 5.99 5.61
CA LEU A 59 7.86 5.61 4.61
C LEU A 59 7.21 4.26 4.96
N LEU A 60 7.99 3.28 5.43
CA LEU A 60 7.47 1.99 5.92
C LEU A 60 6.59 2.16 7.17
N LEU A 61 6.96 3.06 8.09
CA LEU A 61 6.12 3.37 9.26
C LEU A 61 4.79 4.01 8.87
N ILE A 62 4.80 4.93 7.91
CA ILE A 62 3.58 5.54 7.39
C ILE A 62 2.71 4.50 6.68
N ALA A 63 3.31 3.67 5.82
CA ALA A 63 2.60 2.61 5.10
C ALA A 63 1.97 1.58 6.06
N SER A 64 2.71 1.16 7.08
CA SER A 64 2.23 0.22 8.09
C SER A 64 1.14 0.83 8.97
N TYR A 65 1.24 2.11 9.34
CA TYR A 65 0.18 2.83 10.04
C TYR A 65 -1.12 2.81 9.24
N PHE A 66 -1.07 3.13 7.95
CA PHE A 66 -2.23 3.06 7.09
C PHE A 66 -2.77 1.64 6.97
N ALA A 67 -1.90 0.64 6.76
CA ALA A 67 -2.33 -0.76 6.63
C ALA A 67 -3.06 -1.26 7.89
N VAL A 68 -2.57 -0.89 9.08
CA VAL A 68 -3.25 -1.21 10.36
C VAL A 68 -4.57 -0.46 10.49
N ALA A 69 -4.63 0.81 10.07
CA ALA A 69 -5.86 1.58 10.10
C ALA A 69 -6.92 1.00 9.13
N THR A 70 -6.49 0.53 7.97
CA THR A 70 -7.33 -0.14 6.96
C THR A 70 -7.79 -1.51 7.44
N LEU A 71 -6.91 -2.27 8.11
CA LEU A 71 -7.25 -3.55 8.74
C LEU A 71 -8.30 -3.38 9.84
N ARG A 72 -8.16 -2.39 10.72
CA ARG A 72 -9.13 -2.11 11.79
C ARG A 72 -10.52 -1.79 11.21
N ASP A 73 -10.59 -0.90 10.22
CA ASP A 73 -11.85 -0.58 9.53
C ASP A 73 -12.45 -1.81 8.82
N ALA A 74 -11.61 -2.69 8.25
CA ALA A 74 -12.07 -3.95 7.64
C ALA A 74 -12.68 -4.92 8.66
N VAL A 75 -12.04 -5.04 9.83
CA VAL A 75 -12.48 -5.90 10.93
C VAL A 75 -13.78 -5.37 11.55
N ASP A 76 -13.87 -4.07 11.79
CA ASP A 76 -15.05 -3.41 12.37
C ASP A 76 -16.30 -3.63 11.50
N ARG A 77 -16.13 -3.68 10.17
CA ARG A 77 -17.22 -3.94 9.21
C ARG A 77 -17.50 -5.42 8.95
N ARG A 78 -16.80 -6.34 9.63
CA ARG A 78 -16.90 -7.81 9.45
C ARG A 78 -16.69 -8.28 8.00
N ALA A 79 -15.90 -7.55 7.21
CA ALA A 79 -15.59 -7.89 5.82
C ALA A 79 -14.36 -8.82 5.75
N ILE A 80 -14.56 -10.12 5.99
CA ILE A 80 -13.48 -11.13 6.14
C ILE A 80 -12.51 -11.17 4.95
N GLY A 81 -13.02 -11.03 3.72
CA GLY A 81 -12.15 -11.00 2.53
C GLY A 81 -11.23 -9.77 2.48
N CYS A 82 -11.72 -8.61 2.92
CA CYS A 82 -10.93 -7.39 2.98
C CYS A 82 -9.92 -7.40 4.13
N SER A 83 -10.28 -7.99 5.28
CA SER A 83 -9.36 -8.06 6.41
C SER A 83 -8.17 -8.97 6.11
N ILE A 84 -8.36 -10.09 5.41
CA ILE A 84 -7.26 -10.96 4.97
C ILE A 84 -6.35 -10.23 3.98
N ALA A 85 -6.93 -9.54 2.99
CA ALA A 85 -6.15 -8.76 2.02
C ALA A 85 -5.34 -7.64 2.71
N ALA A 86 -5.95 -6.91 3.65
CA ALA A 86 -5.27 -5.88 4.44
C ALA A 86 -4.16 -6.47 5.32
N ALA A 87 -4.41 -7.63 5.93
CA ALA A 87 -3.39 -8.35 6.71
C ALA A 87 -2.22 -8.80 5.82
N MET A 88 -2.47 -9.26 4.60
CA MET A 88 -1.41 -9.62 3.64
C MET A 88 -0.57 -8.40 3.24
N VAL A 89 -1.18 -7.23 3.04
CA VAL A 89 -0.44 -5.97 2.80
C VAL A 89 0.46 -5.65 3.99
N ALA A 90 -0.08 -5.68 5.21
CA ALA A 90 0.67 -5.38 6.44
C ALA A 90 1.82 -6.37 6.66
N LEU A 91 1.58 -7.67 6.47
CA LEU A 91 2.61 -8.71 6.58
C LEU A 91 3.69 -8.55 5.51
N SER A 92 3.32 -8.18 4.28
CA SER A 92 4.29 -7.93 3.21
C SER A 92 5.19 -6.74 3.55
N LEU A 93 4.62 -5.67 4.11
CA LEU A 93 5.34 -4.47 4.56
C LEU A 93 6.31 -4.76 5.72
N LEU A 94 5.92 -5.64 6.65
CA LEU A 94 6.76 -6.06 7.79
C LEU A 94 7.83 -7.09 7.40
N ALA A 95 7.49 -8.00 6.48
CA ALA A 95 8.41 -9.02 6.00
C ALA A 95 9.61 -8.40 5.27
N TRP A 96 9.42 -7.25 4.60
CA TRP A 96 10.48 -6.62 3.82
C TRP A 96 11.68 -6.16 4.66
N PRO A 97 11.54 -5.28 5.68
CA PRO A 97 12.66 -4.90 6.54
C PRO A 97 13.17 -6.07 7.38
N ALA A 98 12.30 -6.98 7.82
CA ALA A 98 12.71 -8.15 8.58
C ALA A 98 13.65 -9.05 7.77
N MET A 99 13.30 -9.33 6.51
CA MET A 99 14.13 -10.13 5.63
C MET A 99 15.40 -9.39 5.19
N ALA A 100 15.36 -8.06 5.07
CA ALA A 100 16.53 -7.26 4.75
C ALA A 100 17.59 -7.26 5.88
N ILE A 101 17.18 -7.44 7.13
CA ILE A 101 18.08 -7.58 8.28
C ILE A 101 18.64 -9.00 8.40
N LEU A 102 17.80 -10.01 8.16
CA LEU A 102 18.14 -11.41 8.41
C LEU A 102 18.93 -12.07 7.28
N TYR A 103 18.72 -11.67 6.03
CA TYR A 103 19.33 -12.31 4.87
C TYR A 103 19.89 -11.27 3.90
N PRO A 104 21.15 -11.43 3.42
CA PRO A 104 21.62 -10.66 2.29
C PRO A 104 20.78 -11.04 1.06
N MET A 105 19.77 -10.22 0.75
CA MET A 105 18.83 -10.51 -0.31
C MET A 105 19.51 -10.49 -1.68
N SER A 106 19.29 -11.54 -2.45
CA SER A 106 19.53 -11.49 -3.90
C SER A 106 18.53 -10.55 -4.57
N ALA A 107 18.93 -9.90 -5.68
CA ALA A 107 18.08 -8.99 -6.44
C ALA A 107 16.64 -9.50 -6.70
N PRO A 108 16.38 -10.77 -7.09
CA PRO A 108 15.01 -11.24 -7.30
C PRO A 108 14.18 -11.34 -6.02
N GLN A 109 14.78 -11.66 -4.87
CA GLN A 109 14.05 -11.75 -3.59
C GLN A 109 13.53 -10.40 -3.13
N PHE A 110 14.24 -9.33 -3.48
CA PHE A 110 13.84 -7.96 -3.19
C PHE A 110 12.49 -7.58 -3.84
N TRP A 111 12.19 -8.11 -5.03
CA TRP A 111 10.97 -7.77 -5.78
C TRP A 111 9.73 -8.54 -5.32
N ILE A 112 9.89 -9.65 -4.59
CA ILE A 112 8.76 -10.49 -4.17
C ILE A 112 7.86 -9.73 -3.19
N ALA A 113 8.44 -9.03 -2.21
CA ALA A 113 7.68 -8.30 -1.21
C ALA A 113 6.80 -7.18 -1.79
N PRO A 114 7.32 -6.26 -2.63
CA PRO A 114 6.49 -5.24 -3.26
C PRO A 114 5.48 -5.82 -4.26
N ALA A 115 5.82 -6.90 -4.98
CA ALA A 115 4.85 -7.58 -5.85
C ALA A 115 3.69 -8.15 -5.03
N ALA A 116 3.97 -8.85 -3.93
CA ALA A 116 2.96 -9.38 -3.01
C ALA A 116 2.09 -8.28 -2.37
N GLY A 117 2.72 -7.15 -2.01
CA GLY A 117 2.03 -5.96 -1.52
C GLY A 117 1.05 -5.40 -2.55
N MET A 118 1.49 -5.18 -3.80
CA MET A 118 0.65 -4.67 -4.88
C MET A 118 -0.50 -5.62 -5.22
N THR A 119 -0.26 -6.93 -5.30
CA THR A 119 -1.34 -7.91 -5.54
C THR A 119 -2.37 -7.89 -4.43
N SER A 120 -1.93 -7.74 -3.17
CA SER A 120 -2.83 -7.67 -2.02
C SER A 120 -3.63 -6.36 -2.02
N MET A 121 -3.04 -5.25 -2.45
CA MET A 121 -3.75 -3.97 -2.63
C MET A 121 -4.79 -4.03 -3.74
N VAL A 122 -4.51 -4.72 -4.86
CA VAL A 122 -5.49 -4.92 -5.94
C VAL A 122 -6.67 -5.75 -5.43
N LEU A 123 -6.40 -6.82 -4.68
CA LEU A 123 -7.45 -7.62 -4.03
C LEU A 123 -8.26 -6.76 -3.05
N LEU A 124 -7.59 -5.96 -2.23
CA LEU A 124 -8.24 -5.06 -1.29
C LEU A 124 -9.12 -4.04 -2.02
N ALA A 125 -8.63 -3.38 -3.07
CA ALA A 125 -9.40 -2.46 -3.92
C ALA A 125 -10.62 -3.12 -4.56
N SER A 126 -10.48 -4.40 -4.92
CA SER A 126 -11.53 -5.17 -5.58
C SER A 126 -12.67 -5.61 -4.64
N CYS A 127 -12.34 -5.84 -3.36
CA CYS A 127 -13.25 -6.34 -2.34
C CYS A 127 -13.81 -5.23 -1.44
N TRP A 128 -13.12 -4.10 -1.35
CA TRP A 128 -13.53 -2.99 -0.48
C TRP A 128 -14.87 -2.43 -0.95
N GLY A 129 -15.72 -2.01 -0.02
CA GLY A 129 -17.00 -1.34 -0.30
C GLY A 129 -17.21 -0.06 0.54
N GLY A 130 -16.16 0.38 1.24
CA GLY A 130 -16.26 1.41 2.26
C GLY A 130 -16.15 2.85 1.75
N THR A 131 -15.89 3.75 2.70
CA THR A 131 -15.91 5.21 2.52
C THR A 131 -14.73 5.71 1.68
N GLN A 132 -14.86 6.89 1.07
CA GLN A 132 -13.79 7.53 0.29
C GLN A 132 -12.46 7.65 1.05
N GLY A 133 -12.52 7.83 2.37
CA GLY A 133 -11.33 7.94 3.22
C GLY A 133 -10.41 6.70 3.16
N ALA A 134 -10.99 5.50 3.02
CA ALA A 134 -10.20 4.28 2.86
C ALA A 134 -9.49 4.23 1.50
N SER A 135 -10.11 4.74 0.43
CA SER A 135 -9.47 4.84 -0.89
C SER A 135 -8.27 5.79 -0.88
N TYR A 136 -8.33 6.91 -0.16
CA TYR A 136 -7.19 7.81 0.01
C TYR A 136 -6.07 7.20 0.86
N ARG A 137 -6.40 6.42 1.89
CA ARG A 137 -5.39 5.67 2.67
C ARG A 137 -4.71 4.62 1.82
N LEU A 138 -5.48 3.87 1.04
CA LEU A 138 -4.98 2.87 0.08
C LEU A 138 -4.06 3.53 -0.96
N MET A 139 -4.42 4.72 -1.44
CA MET A 139 -3.56 5.52 -2.32
C MET A 139 -2.24 5.90 -1.64
N GLY A 140 -2.29 6.35 -0.39
CA GLY A 140 -1.11 6.68 0.41
C GLY A 140 -0.20 5.47 0.67
N GLU A 141 -0.78 4.30 0.95
CA GLU A 141 -0.06 3.03 1.08
C GLU A 141 0.62 2.65 -0.25
N ALA A 142 -0.12 2.69 -1.35
CA ALA A 142 0.42 2.37 -2.67
C ALA A 142 1.54 3.35 -3.07
N ALA A 143 1.34 4.65 -2.83
CA ALA A 143 2.34 5.67 -3.10
C ALA A 143 3.60 5.46 -2.27
N SER A 144 3.48 5.25 -0.95
CA SER A 144 4.64 5.04 -0.07
C SER A 144 5.41 3.77 -0.42
N LEU A 145 4.73 2.65 -0.68
CA LEU A 145 5.37 1.42 -1.18
C LEU A 145 6.10 1.67 -2.49
N CYS A 146 5.46 2.36 -3.43
CA CYS A 146 6.04 2.63 -4.74
C CYS A 146 7.21 3.62 -4.69
N ILE A 147 7.22 4.56 -3.74
CA ILE A 147 8.39 5.42 -3.45
C ILE A 147 9.56 4.54 -3.01
N ILE A 148 9.32 3.62 -2.07
CA ILE A 148 10.36 2.70 -1.58
C ILE A 148 10.88 1.84 -2.73
N VAL A 149 9.99 1.29 -3.56
CA VAL A 149 10.37 0.50 -4.75
C VAL A 149 11.17 1.33 -5.73
N GLY A 150 10.76 2.55 -6.04
CA GLY A 150 11.50 3.43 -6.95
C GLY A 150 12.88 3.79 -6.41
N LEU A 151 12.96 4.11 -5.12
CA LEU A 151 14.20 4.50 -4.45
C LEU A 151 15.20 3.33 -4.35
N LEU A 152 14.75 2.19 -3.84
CA LEU A 152 15.61 1.02 -3.61
C LEU A 152 15.83 0.20 -4.88
N GLY A 153 14.84 0.09 -5.75
CA GLY A 153 14.95 -0.61 -7.04
C GLY A 153 15.95 0.05 -7.98
N PHE A 154 16.04 1.38 -7.98
CA PHE A 154 17.09 2.07 -8.73
C PHE A 154 18.48 1.75 -8.19
N ASN A 155 18.61 1.68 -6.86
CA ASN A 155 19.88 1.34 -6.21
C ASN A 155 20.35 -0.08 -6.46
N THR A 156 19.43 -1.04 -6.59
CA THR A 156 19.79 -2.43 -6.91
C THR A 156 20.20 -2.59 -8.37
N LEU A 157 19.72 -1.76 -9.28
CA LEU A 157 20.11 -1.78 -10.71
C LEU A 157 21.47 -1.13 -10.98
N MET A 158 21.92 -0.19 -10.13
CA MET A 158 23.19 0.52 -10.30
C MET A 158 24.39 -0.13 -9.60
N ARG A 159 24.17 -1.20 -8.82
CA ARG A 159 25.25 -2.00 -8.21
C ARG A 159 25.74 -3.07 -9.18
#